data_AF-A0A2E6TA14-F1
#
_entry.id   AF-A0A2E6TA14-F1
#
_cell.length_a   1.000
_cell.length_b   1.000
_cell.length_c   1.000
_cell.angle_alpha   90.00
_cell.angle_beta   90.00
_cell.angle_gamma   90.00
#
_symmetry.space_group_name_H-M   'P 1'
#
loop_
_entity.id
_entity.type
_entity.pdbx_description
1 polymer ?
#
loop_
_entity_poly.entity_id
_entity_poly.type
_entity_poly.pdbx_seq_one_letter_code
_entity_poly.pdbx_strand_id
1 'polypeptide(L)'
;MARGYLPDKQHDDIRSFSSKLLSDLYKFSLSKNKLIKFFFNSRLHLILILEILNSNENEKSFEYLCEKIDKRLGKRTTIQKILNDAIKIGVIAKAPGQRDKRIKYFKVTNEFTNALKDWILKKN
;
A
#
# COMPACT_ATOMS: atom_id res chain seq x y z
N MET A 1 -30.20 9.61 -40.65
CA MET A 1 -30.00 10.12 -39.28
C MET A 1 -29.48 8.98 -38.41
N ALA A 2 -28.18 9.00 -38.11
CA ALA A 2 -27.54 7.97 -37.27
C ALA A 2 -27.96 8.16 -35.80
N ARG A 3 -28.59 7.15 -35.20
CA ARG A 3 -28.74 7.08 -33.74
C ARG A 3 -27.35 6.82 -33.16
N GLY A 4 -26.79 7.83 -32.50
CA GLY A 4 -25.57 7.67 -31.71
C GLY A 4 -25.80 6.62 -30.63
N TYR A 5 -25.05 5.53 -30.69
CA TYR A 5 -24.96 4.54 -29.64
C TYR A 5 -24.08 5.15 -28.55
N LEU A 6 -24.69 5.64 -27.47
CA LEU A 6 -23.95 5.99 -26.26
C LEU A 6 -23.59 4.66 -25.56
N PRO A 7 -22.32 4.38 -25.24
CA PRO A 7 -21.96 3.15 -24.55
C PRO A 7 -22.62 3.14 -23.18
N ASP A 8 -23.33 2.03 -22.89
CA ASP A 8 -23.94 1.76 -21.60
C ASP A 8 -22.91 1.97 -20.49
N LYS A 9 -23.21 2.88 -19.57
CA LYS A 9 -22.41 3.00 -18.34
C LYS A 9 -22.55 1.68 -17.61
N GLN A 10 -21.46 0.91 -17.49
CA GLN A 10 -21.37 -0.22 -16.58
C GLN A 10 -21.76 0.28 -15.19
N HIS A 11 -23.01 0.02 -14.79
CA HIS A 11 -23.41 0.09 -13.41
C HIS A 11 -22.75 -1.11 -12.74
N ASP A 12 -21.55 -0.91 -12.20
CA ASP A 12 -20.98 -1.84 -11.24
C ASP A 12 -21.98 -1.97 -10.09
N ASP A 13 -22.74 -3.07 -10.07
CA ASP A 13 -23.68 -3.39 -9.00
C ASP A 13 -22.91 -3.41 -7.67
N ILE A 14 -23.37 -2.63 -6.69
CA ILE A 14 -22.81 -2.56 -5.33
C ILE A 14 -22.61 -3.96 -4.76
N ARG A 15 -23.51 -4.90 -5.08
CA ARG A 15 -23.41 -6.30 -4.66
C ARG A 15 -22.21 -7.00 -5.29
N SER A 16 -21.95 -6.78 -6.58
CA SER A 16 -20.79 -7.33 -7.29
C SER A 16 -19.48 -6.80 -6.71
N PHE A 17 -19.37 -5.48 -6.51
CA PHE A 17 -18.22 -4.86 -5.86
C PHE A 17 -17.99 -5.40 -4.45
N SER A 18 -19.05 -5.44 -3.63
CA SER A 18 -18.97 -5.88 -2.24
C SER A 18 -18.56 -7.35 -2.13
N SER A 19 -19.11 -8.22 -2.99
CA SER A 19 -18.76 -9.65 -3.05
C SER A 19 -17.29 -9.85 -3.40
N LYS A 20 -16.79 -9.11 -4.39
CA LYS A 20 -15.39 -9.16 -4.80
C LYS A 20 -14.46 -8.69 -3.69
N LEU A 21 -14.76 -7.53 -3.08
CA LEU A 21 -13.98 -6.98 -1.97
C LEU A 21 -13.93 -7.96 -0.80
N LEU A 22 -15.06 -8.58 -0.44
CA LEU A 22 -15.12 -9.57 0.63
C LEU A 22 -14.27 -10.81 0.33
N SER A 23 -14.36 -11.35 -0.90
CA SER A 23 -13.54 -12.47 -1.35
C SER A 23 -12.04 -12.16 -1.25
N ASP A 24 -11.64 -10.97 -1.69
CA ASP A 24 -10.26 -10.52 -1.63
C ASP A 24 -9.77 -10.37 -0.18
N LEU A 25 -10.58 -9.79 0.71
CA LEU A 25 -10.26 -9.69 2.14
C LEU A 25 -10.06 -11.07 2.80
N TYR A 26 -10.90 -12.06 2.48
CA TYR A 26 -10.71 -13.43 2.96
C TYR A 26 -9.41 -14.04 2.44
N LYS A 27 -9.14 -13.90 1.13
CA LYS A 27 -7.91 -14.40 0.51
C LYS A 27 -6.67 -13.77 1.15
N PHE A 28 -6.68 -12.47 1.44
CA PHE A 28 -5.54 -11.79 2.07
C PHE A 28 -5.34 -12.21 3.52
N SER A 29 -6.44 -12.31 4.27
CA SER A 29 -6.40 -12.75 5.68
C SER A 29 -5.82 -14.17 5.81
N LEU A 30 -6.09 -15.03 4.82
CA LEU A 30 -5.61 -16.41 4.76
C LEU A 30 -4.30 -16.58 3.96
N SER A 31 -3.80 -15.53 3.30
CA SER A 31 -2.64 -15.60 2.42
C SER A 31 -1.40 -16.05 3.18
N LYS A 32 -0.68 -17.07 2.69
CA LYS A 32 0.61 -17.46 3.30
C LYS A 32 1.75 -16.49 2.96
N ASN A 33 1.52 -15.57 2.00
CA ASN A 33 2.51 -14.57 1.63
C ASN A 33 2.65 -13.55 2.78
N LYS A 34 3.81 -13.55 3.44
CA LYS A 34 4.11 -12.69 4.59
C LYS A 34 3.96 -11.20 4.26
N LEU A 35 4.27 -10.81 3.03
CA LEU A 35 4.18 -9.42 2.58
C LEU A 35 2.72 -8.97 2.45
N ILE A 36 1.86 -9.82 1.89
CA ILE A 36 0.42 -9.56 1.79
C ILE A 36 -0.20 -9.53 3.19
N LYS A 37 0.14 -10.48 4.07
CA LYS A 37 -0.32 -10.46 5.47
C LYS A 37 0.04 -9.16 6.18
N PHE A 38 1.28 -8.67 6.00
CA PHE A 38 1.71 -7.42 6.60
C PHE A 38 0.91 -6.22 6.10
N PHE A 39 0.71 -6.12 4.79
CA PHE A 39 -0.02 -5.02 4.16
C PHE A 39 -1.46 -4.91 4.68
N PHE A 40 -2.12 -6.04 4.96
CA PHE A 40 -3.48 -6.10 5.48
C PHE A 40 -3.58 -6.26 7.02
N ASN A 41 -2.47 -6.15 7.75
CA ASN A 41 -2.46 -6.35 9.20
C ASN A 41 -3.28 -5.28 9.95
N SER A 42 -3.26 -4.03 9.47
CA SER A 42 -4.18 -2.99 9.93
C SER A 42 -4.32 -1.87 8.90
N ARG A 43 -5.35 -1.02 9.05
CA ARG A 43 -5.53 0.18 8.21
C ARG A 43 -4.28 1.06 8.18
N LEU A 44 -3.57 1.18 9.29
CA LEU A 44 -2.34 1.98 9.36
C LEU A 44 -1.18 1.36 8.56
N HIS A 45 -1.06 0.03 8.51
CA HIS A 45 -0.06 -0.64 7.66
C HIS A 45 -0.32 -0.32 6.19
N LEU A 46 -1.57 -0.47 5.77
CA LEU A 46 -2.02 -0.16 4.41
C LEU A 46 -1.70 1.30 4.04
N ILE A 47 -2.11 2.25 4.89
CA ILE A 47 -1.87 3.69 4.67
C ILE A 47 -0.38 3.99 4.55
N LEU A 48 0.45 3.48 5.47
CA LEU A 48 1.90 3.73 5.45
C LEU A 48 2.56 3.26 4.17
N ILE A 49 2.25 2.04 3.73
CA ILE A 49 2.84 1.47 2.52
C ILE A 49 2.34 2.19 1.27
N LEU A 50 1.05 2.54 1.21
CA LEU A 50 0.51 3.32 0.10
C LEU A 50 1.10 4.73 0.05
N GLU A 51 1.32 5.39 1.19
CA GLU A 51 1.98 6.69 1.23
C GLU A 51 3.39 6.57 0.63
N ILE A 52 4.20 5.61 1.11
CA ILE A 52 5.56 5.36 0.59
C ILE A 52 5.56 5.04 -0.92
N LEU A 53 4.55 4.35 -1.44
CA LEU A 53 4.41 4.07 -2.86
C LEU A 53 4.12 5.34 -3.68
N ASN A 54 3.27 6.22 -3.16
CA ASN A 54 2.80 7.41 -3.88
C ASN A 54 3.68 8.65 -3.68
N SER A 55 4.54 8.68 -2.66
CA SER A 55 5.44 9.82 -2.44
C SER A 55 6.59 9.86 -3.45
N ASN A 56 7.16 11.05 -3.68
CA ASN A 56 8.38 11.22 -4.47
C ASN A 56 9.62 10.71 -3.72
N GLU A 57 10.75 10.49 -4.39
CA GLU A 57 11.97 9.92 -3.77
C GLU A 57 12.47 10.69 -2.54
N ASN A 58 12.18 11.99 -2.44
CA ASN A 58 12.59 12.87 -1.35
C ASN A 58 11.52 13.07 -0.26
N GLU A 59 10.38 12.37 -0.33
CA GLU A 59 9.21 12.56 0.56
C GLU A 59 8.86 11.28 1.31
N LYS A 60 9.88 10.50 1.68
CA LYS A 60 9.71 9.17 2.33
C LYS A 60 10.51 9.06 3.61
N SER A 61 10.77 10.16 4.30
CA SER A 61 11.46 10.12 5.60
C SER A 61 10.51 9.75 6.72
N PHE A 62 11.05 9.33 7.86
CA PHE A 62 10.23 9.03 9.04
C PHE A 62 9.46 10.26 9.54
N GLU A 63 10.11 11.43 9.54
CA GLU A 63 9.48 12.69 9.96
C GLU A 63 8.31 13.05 9.04
N TYR A 64 8.52 12.96 7.72
CA TYR A 64 7.47 13.21 6.74
C TYR A 64 6.25 12.32 6.99
N LEU A 65 6.46 11.01 7.18
CA LEU A 65 5.35 10.07 7.44
C LEU A 65 4.62 10.40 8.75
N CYS A 66 5.33 10.84 9.79
CA CYS A 66 4.73 11.24 11.06
C CYS A 66 3.94 12.55 10.98
N GLU A 67 4.32 13.47 10.10
CA GLU A 67 3.59 14.72 9.85
C GLU A 67 2.37 14.50 8.95
N LYS A 68 2.52 13.66 7.93
CA LYS A 68 1.49 13.38 6.93
C LYS A 68 0.33 12.55 7.48
N ILE A 69 0.63 11.59 8.36
CA ILE A 69 -0.39 10.68 8.91
C ILE A 69 -1.10 11.35 10.08
N ASP A 70 -2.43 11.39 10.02
CA ASP A 70 -3.25 11.91 11.11
C ASP A 70 -2.96 11.17 12.42
N LYS A 71 -2.72 11.94 13.49
CA LYS A 71 -2.32 11.42 14.81
C LYS A 71 -3.36 10.46 15.43
N ARG A 72 -4.62 10.51 15.00
CA ARG A 72 -5.69 9.57 15.40
C ARG A 72 -5.52 8.20 14.76
N LEU A 73 -4.85 8.13 13.62
CA LEU A 73 -4.58 6.88 12.90
C LEU A 73 -3.32 6.19 13.42
N GLY A 74 -2.28 6.94 13.77
CA GLY A 74 -1.03 6.38 14.25
C GLY A 74 -0.19 7.38 15.04
N LYS A 75 0.27 6.96 16.23
CA LYS A 75 1.30 7.69 16.96
C LYS A 75 2.68 7.41 16.35
N ARG A 76 3.62 8.33 16.57
CA ARG A 76 5.03 8.21 16.15
C ARG A 76 5.65 6.86 16.49
N THR A 77 5.44 6.36 17.72
CA THR A 77 5.96 5.06 18.16
C THR A 77 5.33 3.90 17.39
N THR A 78 4.03 3.96 17.10
CA THR A 78 3.32 2.97 16.30
C THR A 78 3.83 2.96 14.86
N ILE A 79 3.97 4.14 14.25
CA ILE A 79 4.52 4.30 12.89
C ILE A 79 5.93 3.72 12.84
N GLN A 80 6.78 4.07 13.81
CA GLN A 80 8.16 3.56 13.89
C GLN A 80 8.20 2.04 13.99
N LYS A 81 7.32 1.45 14.81
CA LYS A 81 7.21 -0.01 14.97
C LYS A 81 6.83 -0.67 13.64
N ILE A 82 5.77 -0.18 12.99
CA ILE A 82 5.30 -0.73 11.70
C ILE A 82 6.40 -0.63 10.63
N LEU A 83 7.11 0.49 10.55
CA LEU A 83 8.19 0.66 9.58
C LEU A 83 9.36 -0.29 9.85
N ASN A 84 9.70 -0.53 11.12
CA ASN A 84 10.74 -1.49 11.47
C ASN A 84 10.32 -2.93 11.14
N ASP A 85 9.06 -3.27 11.41
CA ASP A 85 8.50 -4.58 11.05
C ASP A 85 8.50 -4.76 9.52
N ALA A 86 8.09 -3.73 8.75
CA ALA A 86 8.12 -3.73 7.29
C ALA A 86 9.53 -3.97 6.72
N ILE A 87 10.55 -3.37 7.33
CA ILE A 87 11.96 -3.58 6.94
C ILE A 87 12.38 -5.01 7.23
N LYS A 88 12.06 -5.51 8.44
CA LYS A 88 12.45 -6.84 8.89
C LYS A 88 11.92 -7.94 7.96
N ILE A 89 10.74 -7.75 7.39
CA ILE A 89 10.12 -8.73 6.49
C ILE A 89 10.36 -8.45 5.00
N GLY A 90 11.14 -7.41 4.66
CA GLY A 90 11.48 -7.11 3.26
C GLY A 90 10.40 -6.39 2.45
N VAL A 91 9.38 -5.76 3.07
CA VAL A 91 8.38 -4.95 2.35
C VAL A 91 8.98 -3.62 1.89
N ILE A 92 9.78 -2.99 2.76
CA ILE A 92 10.46 -1.72 2.47
C ILE A 92 11.94 -1.80 2.85
N ALA A 93 12.76 -0.95 2.23
CA ALA A 93 14.16 -0.74 2.56
C ALA A 93 14.41 0.73 2.93
N LYS A 94 15.49 0.98 3.69
CA LYS A 94 15.99 2.33 3.98
C LYS A 94 17.17 2.64 3.06
N ALA A 95 17.12 3.79 2.40
CA ALA A 95 18.23 4.33 1.61
C ALA A 95 18.64 5.72 2.15
N PRO A 96 19.94 6.06 2.18
CA PRO A 96 20.36 7.41 2.51
C PRO A 96 19.88 8.41 1.45
N GLY A 97 19.61 9.65 1.87
CA GLY A 97 19.30 10.74 0.96
C GLY A 97 20.45 11.07 0.02
N GLN A 98 20.11 11.48 -1.20
CA GLN A 98 21.09 11.95 -2.18
C GLN A 98 21.70 13.31 -1.78
N ARG A 99 20.89 14.21 -1.21
CA ARG A 99 21.33 15.54 -0.76
C ARG A 99 21.91 15.54 0.66
N ASP A 100 21.22 14.89 1.60
CA ASP A 100 21.69 14.71 2.99
C ASP A 100 21.66 13.22 3.35
N LYS A 101 22.85 12.62 3.51
CA LYS A 101 23.02 11.20 3.84
C LYS A 101 22.59 10.85 5.27
N ARG A 102 22.40 11.86 6.15
CA ARG A 102 21.91 11.66 7.52
C ARG A 102 20.42 11.31 7.52
N ILE A 103 19.67 11.77 6.52
CA ILE A 103 18.26 11.46 6.36
C ILE A 103 18.13 10.13 5.64
N LYS A 104 17.34 9.22 6.20
CA LYS A 104 17.00 7.94 5.59
C LYS A 104 15.58 8.00 5.02
N TYR A 105 15.46 7.53 3.79
CA TYR A 105 14.20 7.46 3.05
C TYR A 105 13.78 6.00 2.90
N PHE A 106 12.48 5.76 3.02
CA PHE A 106 11.90 4.44 2.79
C PHE A 106 11.62 4.25 1.30
N LYS A 107 11.90 3.06 0.76
CA LYS A 107 11.49 2.64 -0.58
C LYS A 107 10.88 1.25 -0.50
N VAL A 108 9.83 1.03 -1.27
CA VAL A 108 9.28 -0.33 -1.44
C VAL A 108 10.30 -1.20 -2.16
N THR A 109 10.41 -2.46 -1.74
CA THR A 109 11.31 -3.43 -2.38
C THR A 109 10.76 -3.94 -3.70
N ASN A 110 11.66 -4.41 -4.57
CA ASN A 110 11.26 -5.07 -5.82
C ASN A 110 10.43 -6.34 -5.55
N GLU A 111 10.76 -7.08 -4.48
CA GLU A 111 10.01 -8.28 -4.08
C GLU A 111 8.55 -7.95 -3.76
N PHE A 112 8.30 -6.91 -2.95
CA PHE A 112 6.93 -6.48 -2.67
C PHE A 112 6.22 -5.92 -3.90
N THR A 113 6.94 -5.15 -4.72
CA THR A 113 6.40 -4.61 -5.98
C THR A 113 5.96 -5.73 -6.91
N ASN A 114 6.76 -6.81 -7.03
CA ASN A 114 6.40 -7.98 -7.84
C ASN A 114 5.22 -8.73 -7.23
N ALA A 115 5.20 -8.95 -5.92
CA ALA A 115 4.06 -9.58 -5.23
C ALA A 115 2.75 -8.79 -5.42
N LEU A 116 2.82 -7.46 -5.39
CA LEU A 116 1.68 -6.59 -5.69
C LEU A 116 1.27 -6.67 -7.16
N LYS A 117 2.23 -6.66 -8.10
CA LYS A 117 1.95 -6.80 -9.53
C LYS A 117 1.30 -8.15 -9.84
N ASP A 118 1.84 -9.24 -9.32
CA ASP A 118 1.26 -10.58 -9.48
C ASP A 118 -0.17 -10.63 -8.94
N TRP A 119 -0.44 -9.91 -7.85
CA TRP A 119 -1.80 -9.78 -7.31
C TRP A 119 -2.72 -8.97 -8.23
N ILE A 120 -2.28 -7.80 -8.71
CA ILE A 120 -3.07 -6.92 -9.61
C ILE A 120 -3.33 -7.60 -10.95
N LEU A 121 -2.31 -8.28 -11.49
CA LEU A 121 -2.31 -8.93 -12.80
C LEU A 121 -3.00 -10.30 -12.76
N LYS A 122 -3.21 -10.90 -11.59
CA LYS A 122 -4.20 -11.99 -11.39
C LYS A 122 -5.66 -11.50 -11.53
N LYS A 123 -5.90 -10.50 -12.37
CA LYS A 123 -7.22 -10.16 -12.88
C LYS A 123 -7.59 -11.15 -13.98
N ASN A 124 -8.49 -12.07 -13.59
CA ASN A 124 -9.33 -13.01 -14.35
C ASN A 124 -8.95 -14.47 -14.09
#